data_AF-A0A953YEL8-F1
#
_entry.id   AF-A0A953YEL8-F1
#
_cell.length_a   1.000
_cell.length_b   1.000
_cell.length_c   1.000
_cell.angle_alpha   90.00
_cell.angle_beta   90.00
_cell.angle_gamma   90.00
#
_symmetry.space_group_name_H-M   'P 1'
#
loop_
_entity.id
_entity.type
_entity.pdbx_description
1 polymer ?
#
loop_
_entity_poly.entity_id
_entity_poly.type
_entity_poly.pdbx_seq_one_letter_code
_entity_poly.pdbx_strand_id
1 'polypeptide(L)'
;MSNDASDDRRNDPYAEAEALAEEAWRLAAKAVADGDEDRISDEAVARLFTAAVKLYAAKADRGERSPRALLGKYDEVVSPTEALTAATEMLRALRLGPMEFGLWSRRRPEDYHELEPDAPPLAAQPAPGKT
;
A
#
# COMPACT_ATOMS: atom_id res chain seq x y z
N MET A 1 31.66 24.76 28.23
CA MET A 1 30.40 25.18 27.57
C MET A 1 30.32 24.46 26.23
N SER A 2 29.66 23.31 26.17
CA SER A 2 29.26 22.68 24.91
C SER A 2 28.02 21.85 25.20
N ASN A 3 26.86 22.47 25.03
CA ASN A 3 25.57 21.80 25.03
C ASN A 3 24.76 22.44 23.92
N ASP A 4 24.92 21.96 22.68
CA ASP A 4 24.12 22.47 21.56
C ASP A 4 23.98 21.52 20.36
N ALA A 5 24.25 20.21 20.55
CA ALA A 5 24.07 19.21 19.48
C ALA A 5 22.90 18.24 19.76
N SER A 6 22.27 18.34 20.94
CA SER A 6 21.16 17.48 21.36
C SER A 6 19.79 18.15 21.22
N ASP A 7 19.74 19.45 20.87
CA ASP A 7 18.49 20.20 20.77
C ASP A 7 17.84 20.11 19.36
N ASP A 8 18.65 19.89 18.32
CA ASP A 8 18.22 20.01 16.93
C ASP A 8 17.42 18.80 16.40
N ARG A 9 17.49 17.65 17.09
CA ARG A 9 16.64 16.47 16.77
C ARG A 9 15.21 16.59 17.29
N ARG A 10 14.92 17.59 18.13
CA ARG A 10 13.56 17.82 18.66
C ARG A 10 12.63 18.51 17.67
N ASN A 11 13.13 18.93 16.51
CA ASN A 11 12.40 19.75 15.56
C ASN A 11 12.53 19.28 14.10
N ASP A 12 12.72 17.97 13.90
CA ASP A 12 12.60 17.37 12.56
C ASP A 12 11.12 17.08 12.27
N PRO A 13 10.45 17.85 11.40
CA PRO A 13 9.03 17.63 11.07
C PRO A 13 8.80 16.25 10.42
N TYR A 14 9.83 15.62 9.86
CA TYR A 14 9.73 14.27 9.31
C TYR A 14 9.75 13.20 10.41
N ALA A 15 10.47 13.43 11.51
CA ALA A 15 10.41 12.54 12.67
C ALA A 15 9.02 12.57 13.34
N GLU A 16 8.36 13.73 13.35
CA GLU A 16 6.97 13.84 13.79
C GLU A 16 6.01 13.06 12.87
N ALA A 17 6.24 13.10 11.56
CA ALA A 17 5.45 12.32 10.61
C ALA A 17 5.56 10.80 10.83
N GLU A 18 6.76 10.29 11.12
CA GLU A 18 6.98 8.88 11.45
C GLU A 18 6.23 8.50 12.75
N ALA A 19 6.34 9.33 13.81
CA ALA A 19 5.62 9.10 15.06
C ALA A 19 4.09 9.12 14.90
N LEU A 20 3.57 10.06 14.08
CA LEU A 20 2.14 10.13 13.76
C LEU A 20 1.69 8.90 12.95
N ALA A 21 2.54 8.37 12.07
CA ALA A 21 2.22 7.16 11.31
C ALA A 21 2.10 5.94 12.23
N GLU A 22 3.02 5.77 13.18
CA GLU A 22 2.96 4.71 14.19
C GLU A 22 1.72 4.81 15.07
N GLU A 23 1.40 6.02 15.55
CA GLU A 23 0.24 6.25 16.41
C GLU A 23 -1.08 6.07 15.65
N ALA A 24 -1.17 6.56 14.41
CA ALA A 24 -2.33 6.35 13.55
C ALA A 24 -2.58 4.87 13.29
N TRP A 25 -1.51 4.11 13.00
CA TRP A 25 -1.59 2.65 12.83
C TRP A 25 -2.11 1.97 14.11
N ARG A 26 -1.53 2.31 15.27
CA ARG A 26 -1.92 1.73 16.56
C ARG A 26 -3.39 2.01 16.89
N LEU A 27 -3.85 3.25 16.70
CA LEU A 27 -5.22 3.66 16.97
C LEU A 27 -6.22 2.98 16.02
N ALA A 28 -5.92 2.95 14.72
CA ALA A 28 -6.78 2.30 13.72
C ALA A 28 -6.88 0.79 13.95
N ALA A 29 -5.74 0.11 14.17
CA ALA A 29 -5.72 -1.32 14.45
C ALA A 29 -6.52 -1.68 15.71
N LYS A 30 -6.42 -0.85 16.75
CA LYS A 30 -7.23 -1.02 17.97
C LYS A 30 -8.72 -0.82 17.70
N ALA A 31 -9.10 0.26 17.00
CA ALA A 31 -10.50 0.54 16.71
C ALA A 31 -11.16 -0.60 15.92
N VAL A 32 -10.49 -1.12 14.88
CA VAL A 32 -10.97 -2.25 14.08
C VAL A 32 -11.06 -3.53 14.93
N ALA A 33 -10.05 -3.81 15.77
CA ALA A 33 -10.07 -5.00 16.63
C ALA A 33 -11.19 -4.95 17.69
N ASP A 34 -11.51 -3.76 18.18
CA ASP A 34 -12.55 -3.52 19.18
C ASP A 34 -13.96 -3.40 18.55
N GLY A 35 -14.08 -3.31 17.21
CA GLY A 35 -15.36 -3.03 16.51
C GLY A 35 -15.87 -1.60 16.73
N ASP A 36 -14.96 -0.68 17.00
CA ASP A 36 -15.17 0.71 17.41
C ASP A 36 -14.79 1.70 16.28
N GLU A 37 -14.66 1.22 15.04
CA GLU A 37 -14.22 2.03 13.89
C GLU A 37 -15.11 3.27 13.64
N ASP A 38 -16.41 3.18 13.90
CA ASP A 38 -17.38 4.28 13.76
C ASP A 38 -17.10 5.47 14.70
N ARG A 39 -16.25 5.28 15.72
CA ARG A 39 -15.83 6.35 16.64
C ARG A 39 -14.79 7.27 16.01
N ILE A 40 -14.12 6.83 14.95
CA ILE A 40 -13.20 7.65 14.16
C ILE A 40 -14.04 8.33 13.07
N SER A 41 -14.01 9.66 13.02
CA SER A 41 -14.83 10.39 12.04
C SER A 41 -14.37 10.12 10.60
N ASP A 42 -15.33 10.09 9.68
CA ASP A 42 -15.06 9.97 8.23
C ASP A 42 -14.05 11.01 7.74
N GLU A 43 -14.11 12.23 8.29
CA GLU A 43 -13.18 13.30 7.94
C GLU A 43 -11.73 13.00 8.38
N ALA A 44 -11.55 12.34 9.53
CA ALA A 44 -10.23 11.89 9.97
C ALA A 44 -9.69 10.77 9.07
N VAL A 45 -10.53 9.79 8.73
CA VAL A 45 -10.19 8.72 7.78
C VAL A 45 -9.79 9.31 6.43
N ALA A 46 -10.57 10.25 5.91
CA ALA A 46 -10.28 10.93 4.64
C ALA A 46 -8.95 11.68 4.66
N ARG A 47 -8.61 12.36 5.77
CA ARG A 47 -7.31 13.05 5.93
C ARG A 47 -6.14 12.07 5.94
N LEU A 48 -6.22 11.01 6.75
CA LEU A 48 -5.19 9.98 6.85
C LEU A 48 -4.93 9.34 5.48
N PHE A 49 -6.00 8.94 4.82
CA PHE A 49 -5.93 8.26 3.54
C PHE A 49 -5.40 9.17 2.43
N THR A 50 -5.85 10.44 2.38
CA THR A 50 -5.33 11.43 1.44
C THR A 50 -3.83 11.68 1.64
N ALA A 51 -3.38 11.81 2.89
CA ALA A 51 -1.97 12.01 3.21
C ALA A 51 -1.11 10.82 2.77
N ALA A 52 -1.56 9.60 3.09
CA ALA A 52 -0.88 8.37 2.71
C ALA A 52 -0.75 8.23 1.18
N VAL A 53 -1.84 8.41 0.43
CA VAL A 53 -1.84 8.31 -1.04
C VAL A 53 -0.91 9.34 -1.67
N LYS A 54 -0.98 10.62 -1.25
CA LYS A 54 -0.12 11.68 -1.79
C LYS A 54 1.35 11.42 -1.51
N LEU A 55 1.68 11.01 -0.28
CA LEU A 55 3.07 10.73 0.11
C LEU A 55 3.61 9.50 -0.62
N TYR A 56 2.80 8.44 -0.73
CA TYR A 56 3.18 7.21 -1.44
C TYR A 56 3.44 7.48 -2.92
N ALA A 57 2.53 8.19 -3.61
CA ALA A 57 2.70 8.55 -5.02
C ALA A 57 4.00 9.34 -5.24
N ALA A 58 4.26 10.36 -4.41
CA ALA A 58 5.48 11.15 -4.49
C ALA A 58 6.76 10.33 -4.27
N LYS A 59 6.73 9.31 -3.40
CA LYS A 59 7.86 8.38 -3.19
C LYS A 59 8.01 7.39 -4.35
N ALA A 60 6.91 6.84 -4.85
CA ALA A 60 6.90 5.86 -5.94
C ALA A 60 7.36 6.45 -7.27
N ASP A 61 7.08 7.72 -7.53
CA ASP A 61 7.50 8.42 -8.76
C ASP A 61 9.00 8.79 -8.77
N ARG A 62 9.60 8.96 -7.60
CA ARG A 62 10.98 9.48 -7.45
C ARG A 62 12.02 8.40 -7.17
N GLY A 63 11.61 7.22 -6.73
CA GLY A 63 12.52 6.13 -6.38
C GLY A 63 12.88 5.24 -7.56
N GLU A 64 14.07 4.60 -7.50
CA GLU A 64 14.40 3.48 -8.39
C GLU A 64 13.47 2.29 -8.19
N ARG A 65 12.84 2.19 -7.01
CA ARG A 65 11.79 1.22 -6.68
C ARG A 65 10.72 1.90 -5.82
N SER A 66 9.47 1.51 -6.05
CA SER A 66 8.37 1.93 -5.19
C SER A 66 8.54 1.37 -3.77
N PRO A 67 8.24 2.15 -2.72
CA PRO A 67 8.16 1.61 -1.37
C PRO A 67 7.04 0.56 -1.30
N ARG A 68 7.07 -0.30 -0.29
CA ARG A 68 5.97 -1.24 -0.06
C ARG A 68 4.70 -0.45 0.28
N ALA A 69 3.60 -0.76 -0.40
CA ALA A 69 2.32 -0.06 -0.22
C ALA A 69 1.61 -0.43 1.08
N LEU A 70 1.76 -1.68 1.55
CA LEU A 70 1.07 -2.22 2.71
C LEU A 70 2.05 -2.93 3.65
N LEU A 71 1.72 -2.97 4.94
CA LEU A 71 2.46 -3.75 5.94
C LEU A 71 2.23 -5.25 5.74
N GLY A 72 3.08 -6.09 6.34
CA GLY A 72 3.02 -7.56 6.19
C GLY A 72 3.69 -8.08 4.92
N LYS A 73 3.62 -9.39 4.70
CA LYS A 73 4.16 -10.06 3.49
C LYS A 73 3.07 -10.46 2.47
N TYR A 74 1.83 -10.65 2.92
CA TYR A 74 0.68 -11.04 2.11
C TYR A 74 -0.62 -10.48 2.72
N ASP A 75 -1.60 -11.34 3.01
CA ASP A 75 -2.91 -11.01 3.56
C ASP A 75 -2.95 -10.97 5.11
N GLU A 76 -1.79 -11.06 5.75
CA GLU A 76 -1.62 -11.09 7.21
C GLU A 76 -2.14 -9.82 7.91
N VAL A 77 -2.12 -8.70 7.20
CA VAL A 77 -2.48 -7.38 7.75
C VAL A 77 -3.65 -6.75 7.01
N VAL A 78 -3.67 -6.89 5.67
CA VAL A 78 -4.76 -6.40 4.82
C VAL A 78 -5.17 -7.53 3.90
N SER A 79 -6.40 -7.99 4.04
CA SER A 79 -6.97 -9.01 3.17
C SER A 79 -7.14 -8.49 1.73
N PRO A 80 -7.18 -9.39 0.73
CA PRO A 80 -7.43 -8.99 -0.66
C PRO A 80 -8.74 -8.22 -0.83
N THR A 81 -9.77 -8.56 -0.05
CA THR A 81 -11.07 -7.88 -0.11
C THR A 81 -10.98 -6.45 0.44
N GLU A 82 -10.30 -6.23 1.56
CA GLU A 82 -10.10 -4.87 2.10
C GLU A 82 -9.30 -4.00 1.12
N ALA A 83 -8.24 -4.56 0.52
CA ALA A 83 -7.45 -3.86 -0.49
C ALA A 83 -8.29 -3.47 -1.71
N LEU A 84 -9.11 -4.38 -2.23
CA LEU A 84 -10.00 -4.11 -3.38
C LEU A 84 -11.10 -3.11 -3.03
N THR A 85 -11.68 -3.19 -1.83
CA THR A 85 -12.68 -2.22 -1.36
C THR A 85 -12.06 -0.81 -1.32
N ALA A 86 -10.93 -0.64 -0.65
CA ALA A 86 -10.26 0.66 -0.58
C ALA A 86 -9.88 1.21 -1.97
N ALA A 87 -9.30 0.37 -2.84
CA ALA A 87 -8.93 0.77 -4.19
C ALA A 87 -10.14 1.18 -5.04
N THR A 88 -11.26 0.44 -4.95
CA THR A 88 -12.46 0.78 -5.73
C THR A 88 -13.17 2.02 -5.20
N GLU A 89 -13.19 2.25 -3.89
CA GLU A 89 -13.68 3.52 -3.32
C GLU A 89 -12.82 4.71 -3.77
N MET A 90 -11.50 4.56 -3.85
CA MET A 90 -10.61 5.60 -4.39
C MET A 90 -10.95 5.94 -5.84
N LEU A 91 -11.07 4.92 -6.69
CA LEU A 91 -11.41 5.10 -8.10
C LEU A 91 -12.78 5.80 -8.23
N ARG A 92 -13.76 5.39 -7.41
CA ARG A 92 -15.09 6.02 -7.40
C ARG A 92 -15.03 7.48 -6.95
N ALA A 93 -14.27 7.80 -5.91
CA ALA A 93 -14.08 9.16 -5.43
C ALA A 93 -13.45 10.09 -6.50
N LEU A 94 -12.56 9.53 -7.33
CA LEU A 94 -11.93 10.23 -8.45
C LEU A 94 -12.72 10.16 -9.76
N ARG A 95 -13.88 9.49 -9.77
CA ARG A 95 -14.71 9.22 -10.96
C ARG A 95 -13.93 8.53 -12.08
N LEU A 96 -12.99 7.66 -11.72
CA LEU A 96 -12.22 6.85 -12.65
C LEU A 96 -12.97 5.55 -12.94
N GLY A 97 -13.15 5.24 -14.22
CA GLY A 97 -13.75 4.00 -14.67
C GLY A 97 -12.72 2.87 -14.85
N PRO A 98 -13.20 1.66 -15.20
CA PRO A 98 -12.34 0.51 -15.49
C PRO A 98 -11.35 0.75 -16.62
N MET A 99 -11.70 1.62 -17.58
CA MET A 99 -10.84 1.97 -18.71
C MET A 99 -9.61 2.76 -18.24
N GLU A 100 -9.82 3.81 -17.44
CA GLU A 100 -8.73 4.64 -16.90
C GLU A 100 -7.78 3.79 -16.05
N PHE A 101 -8.31 2.90 -15.22
CA PHE A 101 -7.49 1.93 -14.48
C PHE A 101 -6.68 1.03 -15.42
N GLY A 102 -7.29 0.50 -16.49
CA GLY A 102 -6.62 -0.36 -17.47
C GLY A 102 -5.45 0.28 -18.22
N LEU A 103 -5.44 1.61 -18.36
CA LEU A 103 -4.31 2.35 -18.92
C LEU A 103 -3.12 2.40 -17.97
N TRP A 104 -3.39 2.52 -16.66
CA TRP A 104 -2.39 2.64 -15.61
C TRP A 104 -1.92 1.30 -15.02
N SER A 105 -2.73 0.24 -15.10
CA SER A 105 -2.42 -1.10 -14.57
C SER A 105 -1.53 -1.94 -15.49
N ARG A 106 -1.05 -1.36 -16.60
CA ARG A 106 -0.04 -2.01 -17.44
C ARG A 106 1.21 -2.25 -16.59
N ARG A 107 1.69 -3.49 -16.59
CA ARG A 107 2.90 -3.91 -15.86
C ARG A 107 4.04 -2.93 -16.12
N ARG A 108 4.79 -2.61 -15.08
CA ARG A 108 6.02 -1.85 -15.27
C ARG A 108 7.01 -2.77 -16.01
N PRO A 109 7.87 -2.23 -16.89
CA PRO A 109 8.86 -3.03 -17.64
C PRO A 109 9.68 -3.99 -16.76
N GLU A 110 9.99 -3.58 -15.54
CA GLU A 110 10.68 -4.36 -14.52
C GLU A 110 9.92 -5.61 -14.04
N ASP A 111 8.58 -5.60 -14.06
CA ASP A 111 7.74 -6.75 -13.67
C ASP A 111 7.75 -7.88 -14.71
N TYR A 112 8.37 -7.66 -15.87
CA TYR A 112 8.58 -8.70 -16.89
C TYR A 112 9.85 -9.53 -16.64
N HIS A 113 10.78 -9.06 -15.80
CA HIS A 113 12.03 -9.76 -15.52
C HIS A 113 11.92 -10.84 -14.42
N GLU A 114 10.82 -10.85 -13.65
CA GLU A 114 10.52 -11.90 -12.66
C GLU A 114 9.78 -13.12 -13.27
N LEU A 115 9.41 -13.05 -14.55
CA LEU A 115 9.04 -14.25 -15.31
C LEU A 115 10.36 -14.90 -15.77
N GLU A 116 10.82 -15.90 -15.02
CA GLU A 116 11.98 -16.73 -15.40
C GLU A 116 11.88 -17.10 -16.90
N PRO A 117 12.87 -16.74 -17.74
CA PRO A 117 12.86 -17.07 -19.17
C PRO A 117 12.96 -18.57 -19.45
N ASP A 118 13.22 -19.38 -18.42
CA ASP A 118 13.70 -20.77 -18.52
C ASP A 118 12.80 -21.78 -17.81
N ALA A 119 11.57 -21.42 -17.42
CA ALA A 119 10.60 -22.41 -16.98
C ALA A 119 10.30 -23.36 -18.16
N PRO A 120 10.67 -24.65 -18.09
CA PRO A 120 10.40 -25.57 -19.20
C PRO A 120 8.89 -25.65 -19.41
N PRO A 121 8.41 -25.74 -20.66
CA PRO A 121 6.98 -25.82 -20.93
C PRO A 121 6.40 -26.98 -20.12
N LEU A 122 5.33 -26.69 -19.38
CA LEU A 122 4.61 -27.69 -18.60
C LEU A 122 4.23 -28.80 -19.58
N ALA A 123 4.94 -29.93 -19.51
CA ALA A 123 4.77 -31.04 -20.44
C ALA A 123 3.28 -31.40 -20.45
N ALA A 124 2.68 -31.39 -21.64
CA ALA A 124 1.29 -31.79 -21.82
C ALA A 124 1.11 -33.16 -21.16
N GLN A 125 0.36 -33.21 -20.06
CA GLN A 125 0.03 -34.48 -19.42
C GLN A 125 -0.69 -35.33 -20.47
N PRO A 126 -0.23 -36.56 -20.76
CA PRO A 126 -0.92 -37.40 -21.71
C PRO A 126 -2.32 -37.69 -21.19
N ALA A 127 -3.33 -37.46 -22.05
CA ALA A 127 -4.72 -37.67 -21.72
C ALA A 127 -4.95 -39.08 -21.16
N PRO A 128 -5.76 -39.24 -20.11
CA PRO A 128 -5.95 -40.54 -19.48
C PRO A 128 -6.67 -41.49 -20.45
N GLY A 129 -5.98 -42.59 -20.78
CA GLY A 129 -6.53 -43.88 -21.19
C GLY A 129 -7.56 -43.90 -22.31
N LYS A 130 -7.15 -44.40 -23.49
CA LYS A 130 -8.04 -45.19 -24.33
C LYS A 130 -7.43 -46.58 -24.49
N THR A 131 -8.21 -47.56 -24.04
CA THR A 131 -8.02 -49.01 -24.15
C THR A 131 -7.77 -49.47 -25.57
#